data_AF-A0A2W6SLH7-F1
#
_entry.id   AF-A0A2W6SLH7-F1
#
_cell.length_a   1.000
_cell.length_b   1.000
_cell.length_c   1.000
_cell.angle_alpha   90.00
_cell.angle_beta   90.00
_cell.angle_gamma   90.00
#
_symmetry.space_group_name_H-M   'P 1'
#
loop_
_entity.id
_entity.type
_entity.pdbx_description
1 polymer ?
#
loop_
_entity_poly.entity_id
_entity_poly.type
_entity_poly.pdbx_seq_one_letter_code
_entity_poly.pdbx_strand_id
1 'polypeptide(L)' 'MKTNAKLQRDVQNAIKWEPLLHAAEIGVIAKDGVVSLTGIVDNYAK' A
#
# COMPACT_ATOMS: atom_id res chain seq x y z
N MET A 1 -15.79 -6.18 -11.75
CA MET A 1 -14.83 -5.05 -11.77
C MET A 1 -14.33 -4.81 -10.35
N LYS A 2 -13.01 -4.73 -10.12
CA LYS A 2 -12.51 -4.30 -8.80
C LYS A 2 -12.83 -2.82 -8.65
N THR A 3 -13.47 -2.44 -7.55
CA THR A 3 -13.67 -1.03 -7.20
C THR A 3 -12.38 -0.45 -6.66
N ASN A 4 -12.19 0.86 -6.77
CA ASN A 4 -11.03 1.54 -6.18
C ASN A 4 -10.90 1.23 -4.68
N ALA A 5 -12.01 1.18 -3.94
CA ALA A 5 -12.00 0.79 -2.52
C ALA A 5 -11.50 -0.64 -2.28
N LYS A 6 -11.92 -1.61 -3.12
CA LYS A 6 -11.41 -3.00 -3.04
C LYS A 6 -9.91 -3.02 -3.34
N LEU A 7 -9.47 -2.32 -4.37
CA LEU A 7 -8.08 -2.25 -4.79
C LEU A 7 -7.19 -1.63 -3.70
N GLN A 8 -7.61 -0.51 -3.12
CA GLN A 8 -6.93 0.13 -2.00
C GLN A 8 -6.78 -0.83 -0.82
N ARG A 9 -7.85 -1.54 -0.45
CA ARG A 9 -7.82 -2.48 0.69
C ARG A 9 -6.95 -3.70 0.41
N ASP A 10 -6.98 -4.22 -0.81
CA ASP A 10 -6.11 -5.33 -1.23
C ASP A 10 -4.63 -4.92 -1.10
N VAL A 11 -4.26 -3.71 -1.55
CA VAL A 11 -2.88 -3.19 -1.45
C VAL A 11 -2.48 -2.90 0.00
N GLN A 12 -3.36 -2.29 0.81
CA GLN A 12 -3.09 -2.09 2.24
C GLN A 12 -2.85 -3.41 2.97
N ASN A 13 -3.59 -4.46 2.62
CA ASN A 13 -3.38 -5.78 3.21
C ASN A 13 -2.04 -6.36 2.77
N ALA A 14 -1.67 -6.24 1.49
CA ALA A 14 -0.37 -6.71 1.01
C ALA A 14 0.80 -6.05 1.75
N ILE A 15 0.74 -4.73 1.96
CA ILE A 15 1.75 -3.99 2.72
C ILE A 15 1.84 -4.47 4.17
N LYS A 16 0.70 -4.72 4.83
CA LYS A 16 0.67 -5.24 6.21
C LYS A 16 1.26 -6.65 6.34
N TRP A 17 1.20 -7.43 5.26
CA TRP A 17 1.76 -8.78 5.21
C TRP A 17 3.28 -8.80 5.01
N GLU A 18 3.87 -7.68 4.59
CA GLU A 18 5.31 -7.57 4.36
C GLU A 18 6.02 -7.18 5.68
N PRO A 19 6.76 -8.11 6.32
CA PRO A 19 7.40 -7.86 7.61
C PRO A 19 8.48 -6.77 7.57
N LEU A 20 9.00 -6.46 6.38
CA LEU A 20 9.99 -5.39 6.19
C LEU A 20 9.36 -4.00 6.02
N LEU A 21 8.03 -3.92 5.84
CA LEU A 21 7.33 -2.65 5.66
C LEU A 21 6.53 -2.29 6.91
N HIS A 22 6.87 -1.16 7.51
CA HIS A 22 6.07 -0.56 8.58
C HIS A 22 4.81 0.09 7.99
N ALA A 23 3.73 -0.69 7.88
CA ALA A 23 2.48 -0.30 7.23
C ALA A 23 1.82 0.98 7.78
N ALA A 24 2.18 1.42 8.99
CA ALA A 24 1.67 2.65 9.59
C ALA A 24 2.15 3.92 8.85
N GLU A 25 3.23 3.83 8.08
CA GLU A 25 3.86 4.99 7.44
C GLU A 25 3.54 5.12 5.94
N ILE A 26 2.84 4.13 5.36
CA ILE A 26 2.50 4.11 3.92
C ILE A 26 1.02 4.41 3.72
N GLY A 27 0.73 5.61 3.23
CA GLY A 27 -0.55 5.99 2.66
C GLY A 27 -0.82 5.29 1.32
N VAL A 28 -2.05 4.79 1.13
CA VAL A 28 -2.50 4.11 -0.09
C VAL A 28 -3.74 4.81 -0.63
N ILE A 29 -3.66 5.29 -1.86
CA ILE A 29 -4.79 5.91 -2.58
C ILE A 29 -5.03 5.10 -3.85
N ALA A 30 -6.27 4.68 -4.08
CA ALA A 30 -6.68 4.07 -5.34
C ALA A 30 -7.71 4.96 -6.03
N LYS A 31 -7.47 5.31 -7.29
CA LYS A 31 -8.37 6.12 -8.10
C LYS A 31 -8.27 5.67 -9.55
N ASP A 32 -9.42 5.49 -10.18
CA ASP A 32 -9.56 5.08 -11.59
C ASP A 32 -8.68 3.88 -11.98
N GLY A 33 -8.55 2.90 -11.08
CA GLY A 33 -7.72 1.71 -11.27
C GLY A 33 -6.21 1.91 -11.03
N VAL A 34 -5.77 3.14 -10.76
CA VAL A 34 -4.37 3.48 -10.45
C VAL A 34 -4.18 3.54 -8.93
N VAL A 35 -3.08 2.99 -8.43
CA VAL A 35 -2.70 3.04 -7.01
C VAL A 35 -1.49 3.93 -6.83
N SER A 36 -1.59 4.89 -5.91
CA SER A 36 -0.49 5.74 -5.46
C SER A 36 -0.14 5.39 -4.02
N LEU A 37 1.16 5.19 -3.78
CA LEU A 37 1.74 4.92 -2.47
C LEU A 37 2.58 6.11 -2.05
N THR A 38 2.38 6.59 -0.83
CA THR A 38 3.12 7.74 -0.28
C THR A 38 3.52 7.44 1.15
N GLY A 39 4.75 7.70 1.55
CA GLY A 39 5.18 7.40 2.91
C GLY A 39 6.67 7.42 3.05
N ILE A 40 7.12 7.14 4.27
CA ILE A 40 8.51 6.85 4.57
C ILE A 40 8.62 5.33 4.72
N VAL A 41 9.70 4.78 4.19
CA VAL A 41 10.06 3.38 4.38
C VAL A 41 11.51 3.32 4.81
N ASP A 42 11.86 2.24 5.49
CA ASP A 42 13.26 1.94 5.80
C ASP A 42 14.08 1.73 4.51
N ASN A 43 15.35 1.37 4.68
CA ASN A 43 16.22 1.03 3.56
C ASN A 43 15.74 -0.23 2.82
N TYR A 44 15.93 -0.24 1.49
CA TYR A 44 15.73 -1.40 0.64
C TYR A 44 16.71 -2.55 0.97
N ALA A 45 17.94 -2.22 1.37
CA ALA A 45 18.92 -3.18 1.85
C ALA A 45 18.87 -3.22 3.38
N LYS A 46 18.23 -4.24 3.94
CA LYS A 46 18.33 -4.54 5.37
C LYS A 46 19.51 -5.47 5.62
#